data_AF-A0A7C9CWP6-F1
#
_entry.id   AF-A0A7C9CWP6-F1
#
_cell.length_a   1.000
_cell.length_b   1.000
_cell.length_c   1.000
_cell.angle_alpha   90.00
_cell.angle_beta   90.00
_cell.angle_gamma   90.00
#
_symmetry.space_group_name_H-M   'P 1'
#
loop_
_entity.id
_entity.type
_entity.pdbx_description
1 polymer ?
#
loop_
_entity_poly.entity_id
_entity_poly.type
_entity_poly.pdbx_seq_one_letter_code
_entity_poly.pdbx_strand_id
1 'polypeptide(L)'
;FRSLSYGGIGSLPSELVKLMHLRYLDLSGNVMLQLLPNSFSKLHNLQTLSLRNCYNLKKLPEDLPELAKLRILDIEGCWALNSMPKGLRKLTSLHKMPLFVAGDRNSSSKRSIVNQMEELKALANLKGSLYIRIHENATYAKENVKEGGYISNKEHLNCLNLRFVHGLNKMRKDEEELLLQDLQPHCNLRDLRLSYYGGMTMPSWAKEDSLATFLPNLVQLVLYECSGWQHLSSLRKLRNLKFLEIKRLCDLEYIENTSGKAIISDDVPTLEWVVSFANLQQVTLIDLDKLKGWWRDDDDDNLDINQGQQHLLTSLPSLVRLTIQRCPNFACVITCPNVEELLFYGKLSERLR
;
A
#
# COMPACT_ATOMS: atom_id res chain seq x y z
N PHE A 1 33.79 1.09 10.99
CA PHE A 1 32.50 0.44 11.30
C PHE A 1 32.22 0.69 12.76
N ARG A 2 31.03 1.17 13.16
CA ARG A 2 30.61 1.17 14.57
C ARG A 2 29.15 0.71 14.64
N SER A 3 28.88 -0.34 15.40
CA SER A 3 27.54 -0.76 15.77
C SER A 3 27.37 -0.55 17.27
N LEU A 4 26.26 0.07 17.64
CA LEU A 4 25.80 0.33 19.00
C LEU A 4 24.34 -0.17 19.14
N SER A 5 23.98 -1.22 18.41
CA SER A 5 22.63 -1.75 18.39
C SER A 5 22.25 -2.42 19.71
N TYR A 6 20.96 -2.39 20.05
CA TYR A 6 20.39 -3.00 21.26
C TYR A 6 21.06 -2.58 22.59
N GLY A 7 21.74 -1.44 22.61
CA GLY A 7 22.51 -0.97 23.78
C GLY A 7 21.70 -0.26 24.85
N GLY A 8 20.36 -0.17 24.70
CA GLY A 8 19.51 0.59 25.63
C GLY A 8 19.77 2.09 25.61
N ILE A 9 20.37 2.62 24.54
CA ILE A 9 20.81 4.01 24.45
C ILE A 9 19.58 4.94 24.39
N GLY A 10 19.46 5.83 25.38
CA GLY A 10 18.44 6.89 25.38
C GLY A 10 18.83 8.15 24.58
N SER A 11 20.13 8.42 24.51
CA SER A 11 20.70 9.57 23.78
C SER A 11 22.14 9.28 23.35
N LEU A 12 22.55 9.81 22.20
CA LEU A 12 23.94 9.71 21.75
C LEU A 12 24.78 10.89 22.26
N PRO A 13 26.03 10.66 22.65
CA PRO A 13 26.94 11.74 23.03
C PRO A 13 27.23 12.65 21.84
N SER A 14 27.39 13.95 22.11
CA SER A 14 27.69 14.95 21.08
C SER A 14 29.02 14.65 20.36
N GLU A 15 29.93 13.96 21.02
CA GLU A 15 31.26 13.55 20.57
C GLU A 15 31.22 12.51 19.45
N LEU A 16 30.09 11.85 19.22
CA LEU A 16 29.91 10.93 18.08
C LEU A 16 30.26 11.62 16.75
N VAL A 17 30.03 12.93 16.66
CA VAL A 17 30.34 13.76 15.50
C VAL A 17 31.83 13.89 15.20
N LYS A 18 32.71 13.56 16.16
CA LYS A 18 34.18 13.54 15.96
C LYS A 18 34.62 12.37 15.07
N LEU A 19 33.74 11.40 14.82
CA LEU A 19 34.01 10.23 13.99
C LEU A 19 33.84 10.55 12.49
N MET A 20 34.54 11.56 12.00
CA MET A 20 34.39 12.10 10.65
C MET A 20 34.66 11.09 9.51
N HIS A 21 35.39 10.01 9.80
CA HIS A 21 35.66 8.92 8.84
C HIS A 21 34.61 7.80 8.86
N LEU A 22 33.57 7.91 9.69
CA LEU A 22 32.54 6.89 9.82
C LEU A 22 31.72 6.79 8.53
N ARG A 23 31.67 5.58 7.96
CA ARG A 23 30.85 5.26 6.78
C ARG A 23 29.59 4.47 7.13
N TYR A 24 29.61 3.77 8.25
CA TYR A 24 28.54 2.90 8.71
C TYR A 24 28.31 3.12 10.20
N LEU A 25 27.08 3.47 10.55
CA LEU A 25 26.60 3.62 11.91
C LEU A 25 25.31 2.83 12.08
N ASP A 26 25.35 1.85 12.98
CA ASP A 26 24.18 1.07 13.35
C ASP A 26 23.78 1.36 14.79
N LEU A 27 22.54 1.83 14.94
CA LEU A 27 21.88 2.20 16.19
C LEU A 27 20.57 1.40 16.34
N SER A 28 20.37 0.34 15.55
CA SER A 28 19.12 -0.42 15.56
C SER A 28 18.79 -1.01 16.94
N GLY A 29 17.50 -1.19 17.22
CA GLY A 29 17.02 -1.81 18.46
C GLY A 29 17.22 -0.98 19.73
N ASN A 30 17.67 0.28 19.64
CA ASN A 30 17.73 1.18 20.78
C ASN A 30 16.34 1.77 21.07
N VAL A 31 15.50 0.98 21.73
CA VAL A 31 14.08 1.33 21.97
C VAL A 31 13.89 2.58 22.82
N MET A 32 14.88 2.99 23.63
CA MET A 32 14.84 4.20 24.45
C MET A 32 15.27 5.46 23.70
N LEU A 33 15.85 5.34 22.50
CA LEU A 33 16.40 6.46 21.74
C LEU A 33 15.27 7.35 21.23
N GLN A 34 15.19 8.58 21.73
CA GLN A 34 14.14 9.52 21.34
C GLN A 34 14.60 10.56 20.31
N LEU A 35 15.87 10.96 20.37
CA LEU A 35 16.45 12.02 19.56
C LEU A 35 17.89 11.67 19.19
N LEU A 36 18.30 12.15 18.03
CA LEU A 36 19.69 12.18 17.58
C LEU A 36 20.25 13.59 17.78
N PRO A 37 21.57 13.76 17.99
CA PRO A 37 22.17 15.08 18.21
C PRO A 37 22.09 15.98 16.96
N ASN A 38 21.90 17.29 17.17
CA ASN A 38 21.75 18.33 16.13
C ASN A 38 23.06 18.71 15.40
N SER A 39 23.92 17.73 15.11
CA SER A 39 25.18 17.94 14.38
C SER A 39 25.55 16.68 13.59
N PHE A 40 24.53 15.95 13.13
CA PHE A 40 24.70 14.69 12.43
C PHE A 40 25.36 14.89 11.06
N SER A 41 25.19 16.08 10.46
CA SER A 41 25.85 16.53 9.23
C SER A 41 27.38 16.43 9.25
N LYS A 42 28.01 16.51 10.44
CA LYS A 42 29.47 16.37 10.58
C LYS A 42 30.00 15.01 10.15
N LEU A 43 29.15 13.98 10.17
CA LEU A 43 29.44 12.64 9.66
C LEU A 43 29.37 12.59 8.13
N HIS A 44 29.98 13.54 7.43
CA HIS A 44 29.88 13.75 5.97
C HIS A 44 30.31 12.54 5.10
N ASN A 45 31.01 11.55 5.67
CA ASN A 45 31.37 10.30 4.99
C ASN A 45 30.39 9.16 5.22
N LEU A 46 29.32 9.37 5.99
CA LEU A 46 28.34 8.35 6.32
C LEU A 46 27.59 7.91 5.07
N GLN A 47 27.58 6.61 4.84
CA GLN A 47 26.91 5.95 3.72
C GLN A 47 25.72 5.13 4.20
N THR A 48 25.75 4.64 5.44
CA THR A 48 24.67 3.86 6.04
C THR A 48 24.41 4.32 7.46
N LEU A 49 23.16 4.67 7.71
CA LEU A 49 22.61 4.90 9.04
C LEU A 49 21.46 3.92 9.26
N SER A 50 21.63 3.02 10.23
CA SER A 50 20.59 2.10 10.67
C SER A 50 20.02 2.55 12.01
N LEU A 51 18.73 2.82 12.04
CA LEU A 51 17.90 3.20 13.18
C LEU A 51 16.74 2.21 13.34
N ARG A 52 16.83 1.04 12.69
CA ARG A 52 15.76 0.05 12.65
C ARG A 52 15.27 -0.30 14.06
N ASN A 53 13.95 -0.39 14.26
CA ASN A 53 13.32 -0.72 15.53
C ASN A 53 13.65 0.25 16.70
N CYS A 54 14.04 1.50 16.42
CA CYS A 54 14.08 2.56 17.43
C CYS A 54 12.67 3.13 17.64
N TYR A 55 11.81 2.35 18.31
CA TYR A 55 10.36 2.61 18.40
C TYR A 55 10.00 4.01 18.92
N ASN A 56 10.78 4.55 19.87
CA ASN A 56 10.55 5.86 20.50
C ASN A 56 11.24 7.03 19.79
N LEU A 57 11.91 6.82 18.64
CA LEU A 57 12.57 7.90 17.91
C LEU A 57 11.54 8.89 17.36
N LYS A 58 11.55 10.12 17.86
CA LYS A 58 10.52 11.13 17.57
C LYS A 58 10.82 11.97 16.34
N LYS A 59 12.11 12.24 16.09
CA LYS A 59 12.59 13.12 15.00
C LYS A 59 13.96 12.66 14.51
N LEU A 60 14.20 12.89 13.23
CA LEU A 60 15.54 12.86 12.65
C LEU A 60 16.19 14.26 12.81
N PRO A 61 17.53 14.37 12.84
CA PRO A 61 18.23 15.65 12.84
C PRO A 61 17.86 16.50 11.62
N GLU A 62 17.62 17.79 11.82
CA GLU A 62 17.31 18.72 10.73
C GLU A 62 18.46 18.85 9.73
N ASP A 63 19.69 18.57 10.16
CA ASP A 63 20.90 18.60 9.32
C ASP A 63 21.24 17.24 8.66
N LEU A 64 20.40 16.21 8.85
CA LEU A 64 20.57 14.91 8.20
C LEU A 64 20.68 15.01 6.67
N PRO A 65 19.90 15.87 5.97
CA PRO A 65 19.97 15.99 4.52
C PRO A 65 21.30 16.53 3.97
N GLU A 66 22.19 17.07 4.83
CA GLU A 66 23.55 17.45 4.42
C GLU A 66 24.48 16.24 4.20
N LEU A 67 24.05 15.04 4.59
CA LEU A 67 24.79 13.79 4.37
C LEU A 67 24.66 13.31 2.90
N ALA A 68 25.20 14.08 1.96
CA ALA A 68 25.08 13.81 0.51
C ALA A 68 25.61 12.43 0.06
N LYS A 69 26.50 11.80 0.85
CA LYS A 69 27.03 10.45 0.60
C LYS A 69 26.16 9.33 1.19
N LEU A 70 25.09 9.66 1.92
CA LEU A 70 24.20 8.69 2.54
C LEU A 70 23.46 7.92 1.45
N ARG A 71 23.57 6.59 1.52
CA ARG A 71 23.00 5.65 0.56
C ARG A 71 21.82 4.89 1.15
N ILE A 72 21.91 4.58 2.44
CA ILE A 72 20.92 3.80 3.18
C ILE A 72 20.58 4.57 4.47
N LEU A 73 19.31 4.92 4.60
CA LEU A 73 18.69 5.38 5.85
C LEU A 73 17.65 4.34 6.25
N ASP A 74 18.02 3.41 7.12
CA ASP A 74 17.10 2.38 7.59
C ASP A 74 16.39 2.86 8.85
N ILE A 75 15.14 3.27 8.69
CA ILE A 75 14.25 3.75 9.76
C ILE A 75 13.00 2.87 9.89
N GLU A 76 13.10 1.61 9.42
CA GLU A 76 12.02 0.64 9.58
C GLU A 76 11.71 0.41 11.06
N GLY A 77 10.44 0.39 11.45
CA GLY A 77 10.04 0.22 12.85
C GLY A 77 10.18 1.47 13.73
N CYS A 78 10.55 2.64 13.19
CA CYS A 78 10.56 3.91 13.95
C CYS A 78 9.14 4.50 14.07
N TRP A 79 8.24 3.87 14.83
CA TRP A 79 6.82 4.23 14.84
C TRP A 79 6.51 5.59 15.49
N ALA A 80 7.33 6.08 16.42
CA ALA A 80 7.13 7.42 17.01
C ALA A 80 7.61 8.58 16.11
N LEU A 81 8.18 8.30 14.93
CA LEU A 81 8.74 9.33 14.05
C LEU A 81 7.63 10.23 13.49
N ASN A 82 7.64 11.52 13.85
CA ASN A 82 6.52 12.41 13.56
C ASN A 82 6.57 13.10 12.20
N SER A 83 7.77 13.29 11.63
CA SER A 83 7.97 13.95 10.34
C SER A 83 9.33 13.61 9.75
N MET A 84 9.49 13.82 8.45
CA MET A 84 10.79 13.84 7.79
C MET A 84 11.47 15.22 7.94
N PRO A 85 12.83 15.28 8.01
CA PRO A 85 13.55 16.54 8.02
C PRO A 85 13.43 17.26 6.66
N LYS A 86 13.51 18.59 6.65
CA LYS A 86 13.39 19.37 5.42
C LYS A 86 14.64 19.27 4.56
N GLY A 87 14.48 19.25 3.25
CA GLY A 87 15.60 19.28 2.30
C GLY A 87 16.10 17.91 1.88
N LEU A 88 15.29 16.84 2.00
CA LEU A 88 15.67 15.48 1.60
C LEU A 88 16.18 15.37 0.17
N ARG A 89 15.77 16.28 -0.73
CA ARG A 89 16.27 16.40 -2.10
C ARG A 89 17.81 16.47 -2.21
N LYS A 90 18.51 16.86 -1.14
CA LYS A 90 19.99 16.90 -1.07
C LYS A 90 20.62 15.50 -0.97
N LEU A 91 19.87 14.49 -0.54
CA LEU A 91 20.32 13.11 -0.40
C LEU A 91 20.36 12.37 -1.75
N THR A 92 21.14 12.89 -2.69
CA THR A 92 21.17 12.42 -4.09
C THR A 92 21.68 10.98 -4.24
N SER A 93 22.49 10.49 -3.30
CA SER A 93 23.01 9.12 -3.26
C SER A 93 22.05 8.11 -2.61
N LEU A 94 20.94 8.57 -2.02
CA LEU A 94 20.04 7.73 -1.23
C LEU A 94 19.25 6.78 -2.14
N HIS A 95 19.36 5.49 -1.88
CA HIS A 95 18.68 4.46 -2.66
C HIS A 95 17.89 3.48 -1.79
N LYS A 96 17.97 3.56 -0.46
CA LYS A 96 17.11 2.79 0.46
C LYS A 96 16.64 3.66 1.61
N MET A 97 15.32 3.83 1.69
CA MET A 97 14.62 4.50 2.78
C MET A 97 13.25 3.81 2.92
N PRO A 98 13.11 2.82 3.82
CA PRO A 98 11.94 1.96 3.86
C PRO A 98 10.70 2.66 4.44
N LEU A 99 10.86 3.79 5.13
CA LEU A 99 9.77 4.56 5.74
C LEU A 99 9.85 6.02 5.30
N PHE A 100 8.72 6.59 4.90
CA PHE A 100 8.52 8.02 4.71
C PHE A 100 7.29 8.47 5.49
N VAL A 101 7.45 9.51 6.31
CA VAL A 101 6.34 10.07 7.11
C VAL A 101 5.91 11.40 6.51
N ALA A 102 4.66 11.46 6.06
CA ALA A 102 4.08 12.65 5.47
C ALA A 102 3.01 13.25 6.38
N GLY A 103 2.94 14.57 6.45
CA GLY A 103 2.22 15.32 7.47
C GLY A 103 3.11 15.70 8.64
N ASP A 104 2.86 16.85 9.24
CA ASP A 104 3.53 17.32 10.46
C ASP A 104 2.45 17.67 11.48
N ARG A 105 2.51 17.02 12.64
CA ARG A 105 1.60 17.24 13.76
C ARG A 105 1.52 18.70 14.21
N ASN A 106 2.60 19.46 14.01
CA ASN A 106 2.72 20.85 14.44
C ASN A 106 2.52 21.86 13.29
N SER A 107 2.33 21.38 12.06
CA SER A 107 2.15 22.27 10.91
C SER A 107 0.68 22.44 10.60
N SER A 108 0.18 23.67 10.75
CA SER A 108 -1.16 24.07 10.29
C SER A 108 -1.21 24.35 8.78
N SER A 109 -0.09 24.23 8.06
CA SER A 109 -0.01 24.57 6.64
C SER A 109 -0.36 23.38 5.75
N LYS A 110 -1.40 23.54 4.92
CA LYS A 110 -1.79 22.57 3.86
C LYS A 110 -0.65 22.27 2.88
N ARG A 111 0.26 23.23 2.70
CA ARG A 111 1.41 23.10 1.80
C ARG A 111 2.50 22.19 2.36
N SER A 112 2.45 21.88 3.67
CA SER A 112 3.48 21.08 4.33
C SER A 112 3.62 19.69 3.70
N ILE A 113 2.52 18.97 3.52
CA ILE A 113 2.57 17.64 2.90
C ILE A 113 2.98 17.71 1.41
N VAL A 114 2.51 18.71 0.66
CA VAL A 114 2.87 18.83 -0.77
C VAL A 114 4.37 19.05 -0.92
N ASN A 115 4.95 19.93 -0.11
CA ASN A 115 6.39 20.15 -0.10
C ASN A 115 7.17 18.88 0.28
N GLN A 116 6.69 18.11 1.27
CA GLN A 116 7.28 16.82 1.63
C GLN A 116 7.18 15.81 0.48
N MET A 117 6.04 15.73 -0.21
CA MET A 117 5.85 14.85 -1.35
C MET A 117 6.72 15.24 -2.55
N GLU A 118 6.94 16.53 -2.79
CA GLU A 118 7.91 17.02 -3.79
C GLU A 118 9.35 16.66 -3.42
N GLU A 119 9.70 16.67 -2.13
CA GLU A 119 10.99 16.16 -1.67
C GLU A 119 11.13 14.65 -1.89
N LEU A 120 10.09 13.86 -1.62
CA LEU A 120 10.06 12.43 -1.96
C LEU A 120 10.18 12.21 -3.48
N LYS A 121 9.49 13.03 -4.28
CA LYS A 121 9.55 12.99 -5.75
C LYS A 121 10.99 13.17 -6.25
N ALA A 122 11.77 14.07 -5.64
CA ALA A 122 13.18 14.29 -5.98
C ALA A 122 14.09 13.06 -5.73
N LEU A 123 13.72 12.15 -4.82
CA LEU A 123 14.49 10.94 -4.49
C LEU A 123 14.25 9.80 -5.51
N ALA A 124 14.58 10.01 -6.78
CA ALA A 124 14.28 9.06 -7.86
C ALA A 124 14.98 7.67 -7.70
N ASN A 125 16.12 7.63 -7.01
CA ASN A 125 16.96 6.43 -6.90
C ASN A 125 16.50 5.40 -5.85
N LEU A 126 15.38 5.63 -5.16
CA LEU A 126 14.87 4.72 -4.13
C LEU A 126 14.53 3.35 -4.74
N LYS A 127 14.97 2.28 -4.06
CA LYS A 127 14.82 0.89 -4.51
C LYS A 127 14.19 0.02 -3.44
N GLY A 128 13.55 -1.06 -3.88
CA GLY A 128 12.94 -2.05 -3.00
C GLY A 128 11.58 -1.58 -2.48
N SER A 129 11.42 -1.59 -1.15
CA SER A 129 10.15 -1.31 -0.49
C SER A 129 10.09 0.11 0.07
N LEU A 130 8.96 0.78 -0.13
CA LEU A 130 8.66 2.08 0.44
C LEU A 130 7.34 2.03 1.22
N TYR A 131 7.40 2.33 2.50
CA TYR A 131 6.24 2.51 3.36
C TYR A 131 5.99 4.01 3.57
N ILE A 132 4.89 4.52 3.02
CA ILE A 132 4.46 5.90 3.20
C ILE A 132 3.38 5.93 4.27
N ARG A 133 3.67 6.62 5.38
CA ARG A 133 2.72 6.87 6.45
C ARG A 133 2.20 8.30 6.33
N ILE A 134 0.92 8.45 6.05
CA ILE A 134 0.22 9.74 6.10
C ILE A 134 -0.29 9.94 7.53
N HIS A 135 0.24 10.95 8.22
CA HIS A 135 -0.09 11.25 9.61
C HIS A 135 -1.52 11.79 9.75
N GLU A 136 -2.15 11.56 10.91
CA GLU A 136 -3.54 11.94 11.20
C GLU A 136 -3.88 13.42 11.04
N ASN A 137 -2.91 14.33 11.14
CA ASN A 137 -3.14 15.78 11.03
C ASN A 137 -2.67 16.33 9.67
N ALA A 138 -2.35 15.44 8.72
CA ALA A 138 -1.97 15.84 7.39
C ALA A 138 -3.16 16.50 6.69
N THR A 139 -2.88 17.58 5.96
CA THR A 139 -3.86 18.28 5.14
C THR A 139 -3.31 18.37 3.73
N TYR A 140 -4.09 17.97 2.72
CA TYR A 140 -3.65 17.96 1.33
C TYR A 140 -4.47 18.93 0.50
N ALA A 141 -3.81 19.86 -0.19
CA ALA A 141 -4.44 20.72 -1.16
C ALA A 141 -3.51 20.89 -2.36
N LYS A 142 -3.97 20.42 -3.52
CA LYS A 142 -3.30 20.63 -4.79
C LYS A 142 -3.60 22.05 -5.26
N GLU A 143 -2.57 22.87 -5.41
CA GLU A 143 -2.71 24.26 -5.87
C GLU A 143 -2.22 24.45 -7.31
N ASN A 144 -1.31 23.58 -7.76
CA ASN A 144 -0.72 23.65 -9.10
C ASN A 144 -1.02 22.39 -9.91
N VAL A 145 -1.36 22.56 -11.19
CA VAL A 145 -1.61 21.45 -12.12
C VAL A 145 -0.37 20.55 -12.30
N LYS A 146 0.85 21.09 -12.10
CA LYS A 146 2.11 20.32 -12.20
C LYS A 146 2.39 19.41 -10.99
N GLU A 147 1.64 19.57 -9.90
CA GLU A 147 1.78 18.72 -8.70
C GLU A 147 1.20 17.32 -8.95
N GLY A 148 1.73 16.35 -8.21
CA GLY A 148 1.41 14.93 -8.35
C GLY A 148 2.45 14.15 -9.14
N GLY A 149 2.16 12.87 -9.40
CA GLY A 149 3.16 11.91 -9.82
C GLY A 149 4.31 11.78 -8.80
N TYR A 150 4.00 11.82 -7.50
CA TYR A 150 5.05 11.91 -6.47
C TYR A 150 5.94 10.66 -6.40
N ILE A 151 5.38 9.51 -6.77
CA ILE A 151 6.12 8.24 -6.80
C ILE A 151 6.13 7.59 -8.19
N SER A 152 5.73 8.32 -9.23
CA SER A 152 5.72 7.79 -10.59
C SER A 152 7.13 7.64 -11.16
N ASN A 153 8.11 8.42 -10.72
CA ASN A 153 9.51 8.32 -11.17
C ASN A 153 10.36 7.30 -10.39
N LYS A 154 9.73 6.39 -9.65
CA LYS A 154 10.41 5.44 -8.76
C LYS A 154 10.58 4.07 -9.42
N GLU A 155 11.33 4.03 -10.50
CA GLU A 155 11.44 2.87 -11.40
C GLU A 155 11.94 1.58 -10.75
N HIS A 156 12.68 1.71 -9.65
CA HIS A 156 13.31 0.62 -8.91
C HIS A 156 12.54 0.17 -7.65
N LEU A 157 11.39 0.79 -7.36
CA LEU A 157 10.52 0.33 -6.28
C LEU A 157 9.72 -0.90 -6.75
N ASN A 158 9.70 -1.93 -5.91
CA ASN A 158 8.95 -3.16 -6.16
C ASN A 158 7.77 -3.33 -5.18
N CYS A 159 7.80 -2.66 -4.04
CA CYS A 159 6.79 -2.76 -2.99
C CYS A 159 6.45 -1.38 -2.47
N LEU A 160 5.16 -1.08 -2.40
CA LEU A 160 4.62 0.17 -1.88
C LEU A 160 3.57 -0.16 -0.85
N ASN A 161 3.75 0.37 0.35
CA ASN A 161 2.77 0.30 1.41
C ASN A 161 2.34 1.71 1.79
N LEU A 162 1.07 2.02 1.54
CA LEU A 162 0.44 3.29 1.86
C LEU A 162 -0.46 3.09 3.08
N ARG A 163 -0.19 3.82 4.15
CA ARG A 163 -1.05 3.83 5.33
C ARG A 163 -1.49 5.23 5.66
N PHE A 164 -2.81 5.43 5.69
CA PHE A 164 -3.43 6.62 6.27
C PHE A 164 -3.63 6.38 7.76
N VAL A 165 -3.25 7.33 8.61
CA VAL A 165 -3.49 7.24 10.04
C VAL A 165 -4.66 8.16 10.35
N HIS A 166 -5.67 7.68 11.04
CA HIS A 166 -6.80 8.50 11.46
C HIS A 166 -6.68 8.83 12.95
N GLY A 167 -6.92 10.10 13.27
CA GLY A 167 -6.98 10.63 14.62
C GLY A 167 -8.11 11.63 14.76
N LEU A 168 -8.06 12.45 15.81
CA LEU A 168 -9.08 13.46 16.09
C LEU A 168 -9.25 14.48 14.94
N ASN A 169 -8.15 14.83 14.26
CA ASN A 169 -8.13 15.79 13.16
C ASN A 169 -7.85 15.12 11.82
N LYS A 170 -8.46 13.96 11.56
CA LYS A 170 -8.23 13.18 10.34
C LYS A 170 -8.34 14.03 9.08
N MET A 171 -7.50 13.71 8.10
CA MET A 171 -7.59 14.24 6.73
C MET A 171 -9.03 14.07 6.20
N ARG A 172 -9.51 15.05 5.44
CA ARG A 172 -10.83 14.97 4.83
C ARG A 172 -10.80 13.92 3.71
N LYS A 173 -11.93 13.25 3.47
CA LYS A 173 -12.01 12.15 2.48
C LYS A 173 -11.64 12.60 1.06
N ASP A 174 -12.05 13.81 0.67
CA ASP A 174 -11.71 14.44 -0.61
C ASP A 174 -10.20 14.70 -0.73
N GLU A 175 -9.54 15.07 0.36
CA GLU A 175 -8.09 15.28 0.39
C GLU A 175 -7.32 13.97 0.25
N GLU A 176 -7.79 12.88 0.89
CA GLU A 176 -7.20 11.55 0.73
C GLU A 176 -7.36 11.03 -0.71
N GLU A 177 -8.52 11.25 -1.34
CA GLU A 177 -8.77 10.96 -2.76
C GLU A 177 -7.80 11.69 -3.68
N LEU A 178 -7.65 13.00 -3.49
CA LEU A 178 -6.72 13.81 -4.29
C LEU A 178 -5.26 13.39 -4.07
N LEU A 179 -4.86 13.11 -2.83
CA LEU A 179 -3.49 12.66 -2.55
C LEU A 179 -3.22 11.29 -3.17
N LEU A 180 -4.14 10.32 -3.03
CA LEU A 180 -3.97 9.00 -3.60
C LEU A 180 -3.95 9.03 -5.14
N GLN A 181 -4.75 9.92 -5.75
CA GLN A 181 -4.70 10.22 -7.17
C GLN A 181 -3.33 10.75 -7.60
N ASP A 182 -2.74 11.64 -6.81
CA ASP A 182 -1.48 12.32 -7.13
C ASP A 182 -0.22 11.53 -6.74
N LEU A 183 -0.33 10.48 -5.92
CA LEU A 183 0.81 9.59 -5.63
C LEU A 183 1.29 8.90 -6.91
N GLN A 184 0.39 8.24 -7.65
CA GLN A 184 0.65 7.51 -8.91
C GLN A 184 1.85 6.53 -8.83
N PRO A 185 1.64 5.27 -8.41
CA PRO A 185 2.71 4.29 -8.36
C PRO A 185 3.32 4.01 -9.75
N HIS A 186 4.60 3.67 -9.79
CA HIS A 186 5.26 3.28 -11.04
C HIS A 186 4.80 1.88 -11.52
N CYS A 187 4.73 1.65 -12.83
CA CYS A 187 4.22 0.42 -13.45
C CYS A 187 5.04 -0.86 -13.18
N ASN A 188 6.27 -0.72 -12.68
CA ASN A 188 7.13 -1.84 -12.24
C ASN A 188 6.74 -2.41 -10.87
N LEU A 189 5.78 -1.80 -10.18
CA LEU A 189 5.38 -2.22 -8.84
C LEU A 189 4.84 -3.66 -8.85
N ARG A 190 5.27 -4.46 -7.87
CA ARG A 190 4.89 -5.87 -7.70
C ARG A 190 4.05 -6.13 -6.46
N ASP A 191 4.21 -5.33 -5.41
CA ASP A 191 3.43 -5.43 -4.18
C ASP A 191 2.82 -4.05 -3.87
N LEU A 192 1.50 -3.97 -3.83
CA LEU A 192 0.75 -2.79 -3.44
C LEU A 192 -0.07 -3.11 -2.19
N ARG A 193 0.20 -2.35 -1.13
CA ARG A 193 -0.57 -2.43 0.11
C ARG A 193 -1.18 -1.08 0.41
N LEU A 194 -2.48 -1.04 0.62
CA LEU A 194 -3.21 0.16 1.02
C LEU A 194 -3.95 -0.14 2.32
N SER A 195 -3.78 0.73 3.32
CA SER A 195 -4.40 0.54 4.61
C SER A 195 -5.03 1.82 5.15
N TYR A 196 -6.23 1.68 5.73
CA TYR A 196 -7.00 2.75 6.39
C TYR A 196 -7.35 3.91 5.45
N TYR A 197 -7.58 3.63 4.17
CA TYR A 197 -7.97 4.67 3.22
C TYR A 197 -9.44 5.05 3.42
N GLY A 198 -9.71 6.33 3.71
CA GLY A 198 -11.04 6.85 4.05
C GLY A 198 -11.80 7.49 2.90
N GLY A 199 -11.15 7.67 1.74
CA GLY A 199 -11.80 8.21 0.53
C GLY A 199 -12.95 7.33 0.04
N MET A 200 -13.94 7.92 -0.62
CA MET A 200 -15.12 7.21 -1.13
C MET A 200 -14.94 6.64 -2.53
N THR A 201 -13.90 7.08 -3.26
CA THR A 201 -13.67 6.66 -4.64
C THR A 201 -12.28 6.07 -4.83
N MET A 202 -12.14 5.19 -5.82
CA MET A 202 -10.82 4.74 -6.27
C MET A 202 -10.18 5.81 -7.18
N PRO A 203 -8.85 5.99 -7.12
CA PRO A 203 -8.16 6.92 -8.01
C PRO A 203 -8.28 6.45 -9.47
N SER A 204 -8.20 7.36 -10.43
CA SER A 204 -8.39 7.08 -11.86
C SER A 204 -7.42 6.02 -12.40
N TRP A 205 -6.21 5.93 -11.83
CA TRP A 205 -5.22 4.92 -12.19
C TRP A 205 -5.58 3.51 -11.68
N ALA A 206 -6.52 3.38 -10.74
CA ALA A 206 -7.01 2.10 -10.21
C ALA A 206 -8.48 1.83 -10.53
N LYS A 207 -9.22 2.85 -10.99
CA LYS A 207 -10.65 2.77 -11.25
C LYS A 207 -10.94 2.02 -12.55
N GLU A 208 -12.05 1.28 -12.56
CA GLU A 208 -12.54 0.55 -13.73
C GLU A 208 -11.43 -0.36 -14.31
N ASP A 209 -11.17 -0.31 -15.61
CA ASP A 209 -10.22 -1.19 -16.28
C ASP A 209 -8.75 -0.74 -16.19
N SER A 210 -8.49 0.35 -15.45
CA SER A 210 -7.18 1.01 -15.46
C SER A 210 -6.15 0.35 -14.56
N LEU A 211 -6.54 -0.35 -13.49
CA LEU A 211 -5.57 -0.92 -12.54
C LEU A 211 -4.59 -1.88 -13.23
N ALA A 212 -5.10 -2.72 -14.12
CA ALA A 212 -4.29 -3.71 -14.83
C ALA A 212 -3.42 -3.11 -15.94
N THR A 213 -3.85 -2.02 -16.56
CA THR A 213 -3.04 -1.30 -17.55
C THR A 213 -1.99 -0.43 -16.88
N PHE A 214 -2.31 0.13 -15.71
CA PHE A 214 -1.41 1.00 -14.95
C PHE A 214 -0.35 0.21 -14.16
N LEU A 215 -0.73 -0.93 -13.55
CA LEU A 215 0.15 -1.81 -12.77
C LEU A 215 0.18 -3.25 -13.32
N PRO A 216 0.69 -3.47 -14.55
CA PRO A 216 0.64 -4.78 -15.20
C PRO A 216 1.51 -5.85 -14.51
N ASN A 217 2.49 -5.43 -13.70
CA ASN A 217 3.44 -6.30 -13.02
C ASN A 217 3.03 -6.67 -11.59
N LEU A 218 1.82 -6.29 -11.16
CA LEU A 218 1.37 -6.50 -9.80
C LEU A 218 1.22 -8.00 -9.49
N VAL A 219 1.89 -8.44 -8.43
CA VAL A 219 1.91 -9.82 -7.91
C VAL A 219 1.10 -9.95 -6.63
N GLN A 220 1.10 -8.90 -5.80
CA GLN A 220 0.42 -8.87 -4.52
C GLN A 220 -0.38 -7.58 -4.37
N LEU A 221 -1.64 -7.74 -3.96
CA LEU A 221 -2.53 -6.65 -3.59
C LEU A 221 -3.08 -6.90 -2.18
N VAL A 222 -2.82 -5.97 -1.27
CA VAL A 222 -3.32 -6.01 0.11
C VAL A 222 -4.13 -4.75 0.39
N LEU A 223 -5.39 -4.94 0.75
CA LEU A 223 -6.31 -3.86 1.12
C LEU A 223 -6.81 -4.11 2.54
N TYR A 224 -6.67 -3.12 3.41
CA TYR A 224 -7.05 -3.23 4.81
C TYR A 224 -7.76 -1.99 5.32
N GLU A 225 -8.95 -2.11 5.90
CA GLU A 225 -9.70 -0.98 6.50
C GLU A 225 -9.95 0.18 5.51
N CYS A 226 -10.18 -0.13 4.23
CA CYS A 226 -10.53 0.88 3.23
C CYS A 226 -12.05 1.08 3.18
N SER A 227 -12.53 2.33 3.10
CA SER A 227 -13.96 2.65 3.01
C SER A 227 -14.40 3.05 1.60
N GLY A 228 -15.71 3.01 1.34
CA GLY A 228 -16.31 3.53 0.09
C GLY A 228 -16.16 2.65 -1.15
N TRP A 229 -15.37 1.58 -1.08
CA TRP A 229 -15.12 0.71 -2.23
C TRP A 229 -16.18 -0.39 -2.31
N GLN A 230 -17.18 -0.20 -3.17
CA GLN A 230 -18.25 -1.19 -3.38
C GLN A 230 -17.83 -2.39 -4.22
N HIS A 231 -16.89 -2.17 -5.14
CA HIS A 231 -16.34 -3.21 -6.00
C HIS A 231 -14.87 -2.94 -6.29
N LEU A 232 -14.07 -4.00 -6.46
CA LEU A 232 -12.76 -3.86 -7.11
C LEU A 232 -12.96 -4.03 -8.62
N SER A 233 -12.01 -3.53 -9.40
CA SER A 233 -12.12 -3.53 -10.85
C SER A 233 -10.92 -4.23 -11.49
N SER A 234 -11.21 -5.06 -12.50
CA SER A 234 -10.22 -5.65 -13.42
C SER A 234 -9.08 -6.46 -12.79
N LEU A 235 -9.31 -7.14 -11.66
CA LEU A 235 -8.32 -8.03 -11.04
C LEU A 235 -7.97 -9.21 -11.95
N ARG A 236 -8.91 -9.70 -12.76
CA ARG A 236 -8.70 -10.78 -13.75
C ARG A 236 -7.67 -10.42 -14.81
N LYS A 237 -7.56 -9.12 -15.14
CA LYS A 237 -6.62 -8.62 -16.14
C LYS A 237 -5.20 -8.55 -15.58
N LEU A 238 -5.03 -8.62 -14.25
CA LEU A 238 -3.73 -8.70 -13.59
C LEU A 238 -3.16 -10.12 -13.71
N ARG A 239 -2.60 -10.43 -14.88
CA ARG A 239 -2.06 -11.76 -15.18
C ARG A 239 -0.95 -12.21 -14.23
N ASN A 240 -0.28 -11.30 -13.53
CA ASN A 240 0.79 -11.62 -12.59
C ASN A 240 0.33 -11.75 -11.13
N LEU A 241 -0.95 -11.46 -10.83
CA LEU A 241 -1.46 -11.43 -9.47
C LEU A 241 -1.53 -12.85 -8.89
N LYS A 242 -0.83 -13.06 -7.78
CA LYS A 242 -0.74 -14.33 -7.04
C LYS A 242 -1.36 -14.25 -5.65
N PHE A 243 -1.27 -13.09 -5.01
CA PHE A 243 -1.70 -12.90 -3.63
C PHE A 243 -2.72 -11.77 -3.54
N LEU A 244 -3.93 -12.08 -3.12
CA LEU A 244 -4.99 -11.11 -2.85
C LEU A 244 -5.40 -11.20 -1.38
N GLU A 245 -5.25 -10.10 -0.66
CA GLU A 245 -5.65 -10.00 0.74
C GLU A 245 -6.56 -8.79 0.93
N ILE A 246 -7.81 -9.02 1.31
CA ILE A 246 -8.82 -8.00 1.54
C ILE A 246 -9.36 -8.19 2.96
N LYS A 247 -9.20 -7.16 3.79
CA LYS A 247 -9.57 -7.23 5.20
C LYS A 247 -10.33 -5.98 5.64
N ARG A 248 -11.49 -6.12 6.28
CA ARG A 248 -12.25 -5.00 6.86
C ARG A 248 -12.63 -3.91 5.83
N LEU A 249 -13.00 -4.30 4.62
CA LEU A 249 -13.60 -3.39 3.63
C LEU A 249 -15.13 -3.43 3.79
N CYS A 250 -15.66 -2.56 4.65
CA CYS A 250 -17.06 -2.61 5.09
C CYS A 250 -18.09 -2.31 3.99
N ASP A 251 -17.67 -1.65 2.91
CA ASP A 251 -18.55 -1.26 1.80
C ASP A 251 -18.47 -2.21 0.60
N LEU A 252 -17.54 -3.17 0.60
CA LEU A 252 -17.31 -4.06 -0.53
C LEU A 252 -18.44 -5.08 -0.67
N GLU A 253 -19.18 -4.99 -1.77
CA GLU A 253 -20.26 -5.92 -2.11
C GLU A 253 -19.77 -7.06 -3.00
N TYR A 254 -18.88 -6.77 -3.95
CA TYR A 254 -18.37 -7.73 -4.93
C TYR A 254 -16.88 -7.53 -5.17
N ILE A 255 -16.15 -8.61 -5.46
CA ILE A 255 -14.71 -8.50 -5.78
C ILE A 255 -14.51 -7.93 -7.18
N GLU A 256 -15.32 -8.31 -8.17
CA GLU A 256 -15.33 -7.69 -9.50
C GLU A 256 -16.70 -7.16 -9.89
N ASN A 257 -16.71 -5.99 -10.55
CA ASN A 257 -17.95 -5.31 -10.99
C ASN A 257 -18.57 -5.87 -12.28
N THR A 258 -17.86 -6.65 -13.10
CA THR A 258 -18.41 -7.18 -14.35
C THR A 258 -18.25 -8.68 -14.43
N SER A 259 -19.36 -9.42 -14.40
CA SER A 259 -19.49 -10.61 -15.23
C SER A 259 -19.16 -10.19 -16.65
N GLY A 260 -18.04 -10.65 -17.20
CA GLY A 260 -17.75 -10.34 -18.60
C GLY A 260 -18.97 -10.71 -19.43
N LYS A 261 -19.57 -9.76 -20.16
CA LYS A 261 -20.52 -10.12 -21.22
C LYS A 261 -19.84 -11.23 -22.02
N ALA A 262 -20.46 -12.40 -22.07
CA ALA A 262 -20.03 -13.43 -22.99
C ALA A 262 -19.89 -12.75 -24.35
N ILE A 263 -18.68 -12.75 -24.91
CA ILE A 263 -18.50 -12.33 -26.29
C ILE A 263 -19.20 -13.43 -27.08
N ILE A 264 -20.47 -13.21 -27.43
CA ILE A 264 -21.16 -14.02 -28.42
C ILE A 264 -20.46 -13.65 -29.73
N SER A 265 -19.43 -14.41 -30.10
CA SER A 265 -19.00 -14.47 -31.49
C SER A 265 -19.99 -15.38 -32.21
N ASP A 266 -20.62 -14.87 -33.26
CA ASP A 266 -21.71 -15.55 -33.99
C ASP A 266 -21.33 -16.92 -34.60
N ASP A 267 -20.07 -17.35 -34.53
CA ASP A 267 -19.58 -18.52 -35.27
C ASP A 267 -19.27 -19.79 -34.45
N VAL A 268 -19.30 -19.79 -33.11
CA VAL A 268 -19.22 -21.03 -32.31
C VAL A 268 -19.89 -20.84 -30.93
N PRO A 269 -20.89 -21.66 -30.53
CA PRO A 269 -21.41 -21.66 -29.18
C PRO A 269 -20.47 -22.44 -28.25
N THR A 270 -19.25 -21.96 -28.02
CA THR A 270 -18.42 -22.44 -26.91
C THR A 270 -18.78 -21.64 -25.68
N LEU A 271 -19.52 -22.31 -24.81
CA LEU A 271 -20.00 -21.84 -23.54
C LEU A 271 -18.86 -21.74 -22.51
N GLU A 272 -17.93 -20.80 -22.67
CA GLU A 272 -16.94 -20.50 -21.64
C GLU A 272 -17.52 -19.55 -20.57
N TRP A 273 -18.50 -20.04 -19.81
CA TRP A 273 -18.99 -19.37 -18.59
C TRP A 273 -18.07 -19.54 -17.38
N VAL A 274 -16.85 -20.03 -17.61
CA VAL A 274 -15.82 -20.23 -16.59
C VAL A 274 -14.89 -19.03 -16.60
N VAL A 275 -15.08 -18.14 -15.63
CA VAL A 275 -14.15 -17.02 -15.44
C VAL A 275 -12.98 -17.52 -14.61
N SER A 276 -11.76 -17.47 -15.18
CA SER A 276 -10.56 -18.08 -14.60
C SER A 276 -9.53 -17.06 -14.13
N PHE A 277 -9.10 -17.17 -12.87
CA PHE A 277 -7.88 -16.51 -12.38
C PHE A 277 -6.71 -17.49 -12.42
N ALA A 278 -6.07 -17.59 -13.57
CA ALA A 278 -5.07 -18.63 -13.84
C ALA A 278 -3.85 -18.59 -12.90
N ASN A 279 -3.51 -17.45 -12.30
CA ASN A 279 -2.28 -17.29 -11.51
C ASN A 279 -2.49 -16.99 -10.03
N LEU A 280 -3.74 -16.87 -9.58
CA LEU A 280 -4.05 -16.54 -8.19
C LEU A 280 -3.78 -17.76 -7.30
N GLN A 281 -2.83 -17.62 -6.36
CA GLN A 281 -2.35 -18.71 -5.50
C GLN A 281 -2.93 -18.64 -4.10
N GLN A 282 -3.16 -17.43 -3.59
CA GLN A 282 -3.70 -17.21 -2.26
C GLN A 282 -4.72 -16.09 -2.25
N VAL A 283 -5.87 -16.37 -1.63
CA VAL A 283 -6.94 -15.42 -1.40
C VAL A 283 -7.25 -15.39 0.10
N THR A 284 -7.27 -14.20 0.67
CA THR A 284 -7.63 -13.98 2.07
C THR A 284 -8.67 -12.88 2.17
N LEU A 285 -9.86 -13.24 2.61
CA LEU A 285 -11.02 -12.37 2.81
C LEU A 285 -11.40 -12.42 4.29
N ILE A 286 -11.26 -11.30 5.01
CA ILE A 286 -11.58 -11.26 6.45
C ILE A 286 -12.43 -10.03 6.77
N ASP A 287 -13.47 -10.20 7.59
CA ASP A 287 -14.32 -9.11 8.08
C ASP A 287 -14.95 -8.29 6.94
N LEU A 288 -15.66 -8.97 6.03
CA LEU A 288 -16.31 -8.31 4.88
C LEU A 288 -17.83 -8.46 5.02
N ASP A 289 -18.43 -7.53 5.75
CA ASP A 289 -19.84 -7.61 6.17
C ASP A 289 -20.83 -7.54 5.00
N LYS A 290 -20.55 -6.69 4.00
CA LYS A 290 -21.42 -6.49 2.83
C LYS A 290 -21.08 -7.39 1.64
N LEU A 291 -20.02 -8.20 1.72
CA LEU A 291 -19.57 -8.99 0.58
C LEU A 291 -20.59 -10.08 0.27
N LYS A 292 -21.25 -9.96 -0.89
CA LYS A 292 -22.28 -10.86 -1.39
C LYS A 292 -21.68 -12.00 -2.22
N GLY A 293 -20.66 -11.71 -3.03
CA GLY A 293 -20.08 -12.70 -3.93
C GLY A 293 -18.82 -12.23 -4.63
N TRP A 294 -18.33 -13.04 -5.57
CA TRP A 294 -17.16 -12.68 -6.38
C TRP A 294 -17.52 -11.67 -7.48
N TRP A 295 -18.68 -11.83 -8.11
CA TRP A 295 -19.18 -11.00 -9.21
C TRP A 295 -20.53 -10.38 -8.84
N ARG A 296 -20.83 -9.23 -9.44
CA ARG A 296 -22.20 -8.74 -9.55
C ARG A 296 -22.91 -9.50 -10.67
N ASP A 297 -24.06 -10.09 -10.37
CA ASP A 297 -24.95 -10.65 -11.40
C ASP A 297 -25.64 -9.46 -12.11
N ASP A 298 -25.53 -9.37 -13.44
CA ASP A 298 -26.08 -8.27 -14.25
C ASP A 298 -27.63 -8.28 -14.32
N ASP A 299 -28.30 -9.31 -13.81
CA ASP A 299 -29.75 -9.54 -13.94
C ASP A 299 -30.62 -8.75 -12.94
N ASP A 300 -30.03 -8.01 -11.99
CA ASP A 300 -30.80 -7.31 -10.94
C ASP A 300 -31.55 -6.04 -11.46
N ASP A 301 -31.26 -5.59 -12.69
CA ASP A 301 -31.90 -4.41 -13.30
C ASP A 301 -33.06 -4.75 -14.28
N ASN A 302 -33.37 -6.03 -14.53
CA ASN A 302 -34.52 -6.43 -15.36
C ASN A 302 -35.49 -7.31 -14.56
N LEU A 303 -36.55 -6.67 -14.05
CA LEU A 303 -37.81 -7.33 -13.74
C LEU A 303 -38.40 -7.92 -15.01
N ASP A 304 -38.03 -9.16 -15.36
CA ASP A 304 -38.94 -10.19 -15.84
C ASP A 304 -38.18 -11.44 -16.30
N ILE A 305 -38.86 -12.58 -16.12
CA ILE A 305 -38.68 -13.88 -16.76
C ILE A 305 -38.00 -14.98 -15.93
N ASN A 306 -38.83 -15.97 -15.59
CA ASN A 306 -38.50 -17.36 -15.30
C ASN A 306 -37.57 -18.00 -16.35
N GLN A 307 -36.26 -17.87 -16.20
CA GLN A 307 -35.27 -18.77 -16.80
C GLN A 307 -34.22 -19.14 -15.73
N GLY A 308 -33.80 -20.40 -15.71
CA GLY A 308 -33.08 -21.01 -14.59
C GLY A 308 -31.84 -20.24 -14.14
N GLN A 309 -31.62 -20.20 -12.81
CA GLN A 309 -30.43 -19.64 -12.17
C GLN A 309 -29.15 -20.24 -12.77
N GLN A 310 -28.54 -19.57 -13.76
CA GLN A 310 -27.26 -19.95 -14.33
C GLN A 310 -26.16 -19.19 -13.59
N HIS A 311 -25.76 -19.72 -12.44
CA HIS A 311 -24.67 -19.15 -11.64
C HIS A 311 -23.33 -19.23 -12.40
N LEU A 312 -22.67 -18.08 -12.62
CA LEU A 312 -21.30 -18.02 -13.13
C LEU A 312 -20.38 -18.85 -12.24
N LEU A 313 -19.66 -19.80 -12.85
CA LEU A 313 -18.69 -20.62 -12.14
C LEU A 313 -17.34 -19.91 -12.13
N THR A 314 -16.92 -19.46 -10.95
CA THR A 314 -15.57 -18.94 -10.74
C THR A 314 -14.61 -20.11 -10.67
N SER A 315 -13.63 -20.19 -11.57
CA SER A 315 -12.54 -21.17 -11.45
C SER A 315 -11.26 -20.48 -10.99
N LEU A 316 -10.69 -20.97 -9.88
CA LEU A 316 -9.40 -20.54 -9.37
C LEU A 316 -8.42 -21.73 -9.44
N PRO A 317 -7.95 -22.09 -10.65
CA PRO A 317 -7.25 -23.35 -10.87
C PRO A 317 -5.89 -23.43 -10.17
N SER A 318 -5.22 -22.29 -9.94
CA SER A 318 -3.91 -22.25 -9.29
C SER A 318 -3.99 -21.93 -7.79
N LEU A 319 -5.20 -21.87 -7.23
CA LEU A 319 -5.39 -21.48 -5.84
C LEU A 319 -4.95 -22.61 -4.93
N VAL A 320 -3.98 -22.31 -4.07
CA VAL A 320 -3.44 -23.21 -3.04
C VAL A 320 -4.08 -22.92 -1.70
N ARG A 321 -4.32 -21.64 -1.39
CA ARG A 321 -4.85 -21.20 -0.09
C ARG A 321 -6.04 -20.28 -0.22
N LEU A 322 -7.14 -20.65 0.42
CA LEU A 322 -8.34 -19.82 0.53
C LEU A 322 -8.69 -19.64 2.00
N THR A 323 -8.70 -18.39 2.45
CA THR A 323 -9.14 -18.01 3.79
C THR A 323 -10.32 -17.05 3.68
N ILE A 324 -11.46 -17.43 4.24
CA ILE A 324 -12.65 -16.59 4.34
C ILE A 324 -13.14 -16.62 5.78
N GLN A 325 -13.06 -15.48 6.47
CA GLN A 325 -13.40 -15.37 7.88
C GLN A 325 -14.31 -14.17 8.12
N ARG A 326 -15.43 -14.37 8.84
CA ARG A 326 -16.38 -13.30 9.20
C ARG A 326 -16.88 -12.54 7.96
N CYS A 327 -17.34 -13.28 6.95
CA CYS A 327 -18.02 -12.75 5.76
C CYS A 327 -19.45 -13.34 5.69
N PRO A 328 -20.42 -12.80 6.44
CA PRO A 328 -21.71 -13.45 6.69
C PRO A 328 -22.62 -13.55 5.46
N ASN A 329 -22.48 -12.64 4.50
CA ASN A 329 -23.32 -12.56 3.30
C ASN A 329 -22.68 -13.23 2.07
N PHE A 330 -21.49 -13.82 2.22
CA PHE A 330 -20.74 -14.33 1.08
C PHE A 330 -21.37 -15.63 0.55
N ALA A 331 -21.93 -15.56 -0.65
CA ALA A 331 -22.56 -16.66 -1.36
C ALA A 331 -22.01 -16.69 -2.80
N CYS A 332 -20.99 -17.50 -3.05
CA CYS A 332 -20.42 -17.68 -4.38
C CYS A 332 -20.00 -19.14 -4.60
N VAL A 333 -20.28 -19.68 -5.79
CA VAL A 333 -19.77 -20.98 -6.22
C VAL A 333 -18.39 -20.78 -6.81
N ILE A 334 -17.36 -21.22 -6.09
CA ILE A 334 -15.96 -21.10 -6.52
C ILE A 334 -15.35 -22.50 -6.61
N THR A 335 -14.97 -22.89 -7.81
CA THR A 335 -14.26 -24.14 -8.08
C THR A 335 -12.77 -23.91 -7.90
N CYS A 336 -12.17 -24.55 -6.90
CA CYS A 336 -10.75 -24.42 -6.60
C CYS A 336 -10.10 -25.82 -6.56
N PRO A 337 -9.80 -26.43 -7.72
CA PRO A 337 -9.45 -27.86 -7.80
C PRO A 337 -8.15 -28.25 -7.09
N ASN A 338 -7.26 -27.28 -6.85
CA ASN A 338 -5.91 -27.50 -6.31
C ASN A 338 -5.71 -26.88 -4.90
N VAL A 339 -6.79 -26.56 -4.18
CA VAL A 339 -6.67 -25.95 -2.84
C VAL A 339 -6.15 -26.97 -1.83
N GLU A 340 -5.06 -26.60 -1.16
CA GLU A 340 -4.44 -27.38 -0.09
C GLU A 340 -4.88 -26.90 1.29
N GLU A 341 -5.05 -25.58 1.47
CA GLU A 341 -5.50 -24.98 2.73
C GLU A 341 -6.81 -24.21 2.54
N LEU A 342 -7.85 -24.66 3.24
CA LEU A 342 -9.16 -24.05 3.24
C LEU A 342 -9.56 -23.66 4.67
N LEU A 343 -9.56 -22.35 4.95
CA LEU A 343 -9.96 -21.80 6.25
C LEU A 343 -11.25 -21.02 6.10
N PHE A 344 -12.36 -21.60 6.57
CA PHE A 344 -13.67 -20.96 6.60
C PHE A 344 -14.16 -20.78 8.03
N TYR A 345 -14.49 -19.54 8.39
CA TYR A 345 -15.08 -19.19 9.69
C TYR A 345 -16.32 -18.30 9.46
N GLY A 346 -17.49 -18.93 9.27
CA GLY A 346 -18.78 -18.27 9.01
C GLY A 346 -19.93 -19.27 8.76
N LYS A 347 -21.16 -18.79 8.58
CA LYS A 347 -22.28 -19.65 8.12
C LYS A 347 -22.03 -20.02 6.65
N LEU A 348 -21.76 -21.30 6.36
CA LEU A 348 -21.81 -21.79 4.98
C LEU A 348 -23.24 -21.59 4.46
N SER A 349 -23.42 -20.80 3.40
CA SER A 349 -24.48 -21.14 2.45
C SER A 349 -24.07 -22.45 1.78
N GLU A 350 -25.01 -23.35 1.50
CA GLU A 350 -24.80 -24.75 1.04
C GLU A 350 -24.11 -24.90 -0.35
N ARG A 351 -23.32 -23.92 -0.80
CA ARG A 351 -22.91 -23.72 -2.20
C ARG A 351 -21.41 -23.82 -2.48
N LEU A 352 -20.59 -24.25 -1.52
CA LEU A 352 -19.18 -24.62 -1.79
C LEU A 352 -19.13 -26.11 -2.15
N ARG A 353 -18.72 -26.44 -3.39
CA ARG A 353 -18.55 -27.82 -3.88
C ARG A 353 -17.11 -28.09 -4.26
#